data_AF-A0A7K6VQT5-F1
#
_entry.id   AF-A0A7K6VQT5-F1
#
_cell.length_a   1.000
_cell.length_b   1.000
_cell.length_c   1.000
_cell.angle_alpha   90.00
_cell.angle_beta   90.00
_cell.angle_gamma   90.00
#
_symmetry.space_group_name_H-M   'P 1'
#
loop_
_entity.id
_entity.type
_entity.pdbx_description
1 polymer ?
#
loop_
_entity_poly.entity_id
_entity_poly.type
_entity_poly.pdbx_seq_one_letter_code
_entity_poly.pdbx_strand_id
1 'polypeptide(L)'
;KDADSSERVLMDMRWGLVPSWFKQDNPSKLQFNTSNCRSDTMLSKSSYKGALLKGKRCVVLADGFYEWQQQSKGKQPYFIYFPQTKDTTDKETEGDEEWKGWRLLTMAGIFDCWEPPAGGETLYTYTIITVDASKDVSFIHHMPAILDGDEAIRKWLDFAEVPTQEAVKLIQPTENIVFHPVSTFVNNIRNNTPECVAPIELGAKKEVKATPGNKVMLDWLKSSQEGSPQKKENDLPKWTSQFIHSPSLETSKKTSACVLQQWLGKQGQPAAKKHKA
;
A
#
# COMPACT_ATOMS: atom_id res chain seq x y z
N LYS A 1 -16.18 27.63 4.11
CA LYS A 1 -17.63 27.35 3.94
C LYS A 1 -18.27 28.35 2.96
N ASP A 2 -17.54 29.37 2.51
CA ASP A 2 -18.06 30.52 1.77
C ASP A 2 -17.37 30.74 0.41
N ALA A 3 -16.60 29.75 -0.05
CA ALA A 3 -15.99 29.79 -1.37
C ALA A 3 -17.04 29.38 -2.42
N ASP A 4 -17.08 30.08 -3.55
CA ASP A 4 -17.87 29.68 -4.71
C ASP A 4 -17.45 28.26 -5.16
N SER A 5 -18.36 27.47 -5.72
CA SER A 5 -18.04 26.12 -6.21
C SER A 5 -16.99 26.12 -7.32
N SER A 6 -16.76 27.28 -7.94
CA SER A 6 -15.71 27.50 -8.95
C SER A 6 -14.31 27.72 -8.32
N GLU A 7 -14.24 28.07 -7.04
CA GLU A 7 -12.97 28.33 -6.35
C GLU A 7 -12.36 27.06 -5.76
N ARG A 8 -11.02 26.97 -5.83
CA ARG A 8 -10.26 25.86 -5.24
C ARG A 8 -9.76 26.28 -3.86
N VAL A 9 -10.07 25.49 -2.84
CA VAL A 9 -9.57 25.71 -1.46
C VAL A 9 -8.52 24.66 -1.13
N LEU A 10 -7.35 25.11 -0.68
CA LEU A 10 -6.33 24.24 -0.10
C LEU A 10 -6.61 24.08 1.41
N MET A 11 -6.70 22.84 1.87
CA MET A 11 -6.99 22.53 3.26
C MET A 11 -6.21 21.30 3.71
N ASP A 12 -5.61 21.40 4.87
CA ASP A 12 -5.02 20.29 5.61
C ASP A 12 -6.12 19.39 6.20
N MET A 13 -6.03 18.10 5.90
CA MET A 13 -7.00 17.09 6.34
C MET A 13 -6.26 15.87 6.86
N ARG A 14 -6.88 15.11 7.76
CA ARG A 14 -6.31 13.86 8.27
C ARG A 14 -6.52 12.71 7.27
N TRP A 15 -5.45 12.01 6.92
CA TRP A 15 -5.54 10.79 6.12
C TRP A 15 -6.09 9.63 6.96
N GLY A 16 -7.16 8.99 6.46
CA GLY A 16 -7.95 8.00 7.18
C GLY A 16 -9.33 8.56 7.51
N LEU A 17 -10.27 8.34 6.60
CA LEU A 17 -11.63 8.91 6.68
C LEU A 17 -12.36 8.45 7.95
N VAL A 18 -12.89 9.41 8.69
CA VAL A 18 -13.75 9.21 9.85
C VAL A 18 -15.17 9.56 9.40
N PRO A 19 -16.06 8.56 9.26
CA PRO A 19 -17.41 8.83 8.79
C PRO A 19 -18.16 9.74 9.76
N SER A 20 -18.94 10.68 9.25
CA SER A 20 -19.77 11.61 10.02
C SER A 20 -20.74 10.94 11.01
N TRP A 21 -21.12 9.68 10.75
CA TRP A 21 -21.97 8.90 11.66
C TRP A 21 -21.21 8.24 12.82
N PHE A 22 -19.88 8.26 12.83
CA PHE A 22 -19.07 7.63 13.88
C PHE A 22 -19.31 8.32 15.23
N LYS A 23 -19.60 7.53 16.29
CA LYS A 23 -20.09 8.04 17.59
C LYS A 23 -19.12 7.90 18.75
N GLN A 24 -17.88 7.45 18.53
CA GLN A 24 -16.92 7.35 19.63
C GLN A 24 -16.05 8.61 19.70
N ASP A 25 -15.67 9.01 20.90
CA ASP A 25 -14.95 10.28 21.14
C ASP A 25 -13.54 10.33 20.54
N ASN A 26 -12.97 9.18 20.17
CA ASN A 26 -11.64 9.10 19.60
C ASN A 26 -11.69 8.40 18.23
N PRO A 27 -11.32 9.09 17.14
CA PRO A 27 -11.22 8.51 15.80
C PRO A 27 -10.33 7.26 15.69
N SER A 28 -9.36 7.09 16.58
CA SER A 28 -8.46 5.92 16.62
C SER A 28 -9.19 4.64 17.03
N LYS A 29 -10.42 4.74 17.56
CA LYS A 29 -11.26 3.59 17.89
C LYS A 29 -12.02 3.02 16.69
N LEU A 30 -11.86 3.63 15.51
CA LEU A 30 -12.38 3.08 14.25
C LEU A 30 -11.69 1.73 13.97
N GLN A 31 -12.47 0.66 13.84
CA GLN A 31 -11.93 -0.71 13.76
C GLN A 31 -11.49 -1.14 12.36
N PHE A 32 -11.71 -0.31 11.35
CA PHE A 32 -11.41 -0.62 9.95
C PHE A 32 -10.58 0.49 9.32
N ASN A 33 -9.71 0.10 8.39
CA ASN A 33 -8.83 1.02 7.69
C ASN A 33 -9.60 1.77 6.59
N THR A 34 -9.54 3.10 6.66
CA THR A 34 -10.18 4.03 5.72
C THR A 34 -9.18 4.95 5.02
N SER A 35 -7.89 4.62 5.04
CA SER A 35 -6.87 5.33 4.26
C SER A 35 -7.14 5.24 2.76
N ASN A 36 -7.65 4.08 2.30
CA ASN A 36 -7.96 3.82 0.90
C ASN A 36 -9.42 3.35 0.70
N CYS A 37 -9.97 3.68 -0.46
CA CYS A 37 -11.30 3.28 -0.91
C CYS A 37 -11.22 2.71 -2.33
N ARG A 38 -11.57 1.43 -2.51
CA ARG A 38 -11.62 0.84 -3.87
C ARG A 38 -12.74 1.47 -4.70
N SER A 39 -12.44 1.79 -5.96
CA SER A 39 -13.40 2.35 -6.91
C SER A 39 -14.64 1.46 -7.11
N ASP A 40 -14.46 0.13 -7.11
CA ASP A 40 -15.54 -0.86 -7.25
C ASP A 40 -16.58 -0.85 -6.11
N THR A 41 -16.22 -0.34 -4.93
CA THR A 41 -17.05 -0.41 -3.72
C THR A 41 -17.36 0.96 -3.11
N MET A 42 -16.85 2.05 -3.68
CA MET A 42 -17.07 3.40 -3.14
C MET A 42 -18.55 3.82 -3.11
N LEU A 43 -19.35 3.34 -4.07
CA LEU A 43 -20.79 3.63 -4.17
C LEU A 43 -21.68 2.70 -3.34
N SER A 44 -21.13 1.61 -2.79
CA SER A 44 -21.89 0.64 -1.99
C SER A 44 -21.56 0.71 -0.50
N LYS A 45 -20.32 1.07 -0.13
CA LYS A 45 -19.88 1.16 1.28
C LYS A 45 -20.43 2.43 1.96
N SER A 46 -21.06 2.25 3.12
CA SER A 46 -21.66 3.33 3.92
C SER A 46 -20.67 4.40 4.36
N SER A 47 -19.40 4.05 4.57
CA SER A 47 -18.33 4.99 4.94
C SER A 47 -18.03 6.03 3.87
N TYR A 48 -18.32 5.74 2.59
CA TYR A 48 -17.89 6.56 1.45
C TYR A 48 -19.05 7.10 0.64
N LYS A 49 -20.07 6.26 0.38
CA LYS A 49 -21.22 6.57 -0.46
C LYS A 49 -21.90 7.88 -0.04
N GLY A 50 -22.17 8.05 1.25
CA GLY A 50 -22.88 9.22 1.75
C GLY A 50 -22.11 10.53 1.54
N ALA A 51 -20.79 10.50 1.73
CA ALA A 51 -19.93 11.65 1.51
C ALA A 51 -19.80 11.99 0.02
N LEU A 52 -19.58 10.96 -0.82
CA LEU A 52 -19.45 11.11 -2.27
C LEU A 52 -20.72 11.70 -2.90
N LEU A 53 -21.90 11.20 -2.53
CA LEU A 53 -23.19 11.71 -3.02
C LEU A 53 -23.50 13.14 -2.55
N LYS A 54 -22.88 13.60 -1.47
CA LYS A 54 -22.96 14.98 -0.98
C LYS A 54 -21.91 15.90 -1.65
N GLY A 55 -21.20 15.41 -2.67
CA GLY A 55 -20.19 16.20 -3.37
C GLY A 55 -18.88 16.36 -2.62
N LYS A 56 -18.62 15.59 -1.55
CA LYS A 56 -17.38 15.70 -0.75
C LYS A 56 -16.20 15.01 -1.44
N ARG A 57 -15.83 15.55 -2.59
CA ARG A 57 -14.72 15.11 -3.45
C ARG A 57 -13.53 16.05 -3.22
N CYS A 58 -12.34 15.49 -3.09
CA CYS A 58 -11.11 16.26 -2.94
C CYS A 58 -10.02 15.73 -3.87
N VAL A 59 -8.98 16.53 -4.09
CA VAL A 59 -7.74 16.11 -4.74
C VAL A 59 -6.65 16.08 -3.69
N VAL A 60 -6.06 14.91 -3.48
CA VAL A 60 -4.94 14.71 -2.57
C VAL A 60 -3.66 14.98 -3.34
N LEU A 61 -2.84 15.89 -2.81
CA LEU A 61 -1.57 16.29 -3.41
C LEU A 61 -0.42 15.50 -2.77
N ALA A 62 0.53 15.07 -3.60
CA ALA A 62 1.78 14.47 -3.15
C ALA A 62 2.87 14.66 -4.21
N ASP A 63 4.15 14.62 -3.83
CA ASP A 63 5.23 14.56 -4.82
C ASP A 63 5.18 13.26 -5.63
N GLY A 64 4.72 12.19 -4.97
CA GLY A 64 4.53 10.84 -5.48
C GLY A 64 4.04 9.91 -4.35
N PHE A 65 3.97 8.62 -4.60
CA PHE A 65 3.63 7.61 -3.60
C PHE A 65 4.62 6.44 -3.63
N TYR A 66 4.67 5.71 -2.51
CA TYR A 66 5.51 4.52 -2.38
C TYR A 66 4.70 3.25 -2.61
N GLU A 67 5.33 2.25 -3.24
CA GLU A 67 4.79 0.89 -3.30
C GLU A 67 5.90 -0.16 -3.21
N TRP A 68 5.58 -1.31 -2.60
CA TRP A 68 6.54 -2.36 -2.31
C TRP A 68 6.30 -3.58 -3.19
N GLN A 69 7.21 -3.79 -4.15
CA GLN A 69 7.21 -4.98 -4.98
C GLN A 69 7.69 -6.19 -4.16
N GLN A 70 6.89 -7.26 -4.15
CA GLN A 70 7.30 -8.54 -3.57
C GLN A 70 8.41 -9.19 -4.42
N GLN A 71 9.51 -9.56 -3.79
CA GLN A 71 10.63 -10.27 -4.40
C GLN A 71 10.94 -11.56 -3.60
N SER A 72 11.84 -12.39 -4.13
CA SER A 72 12.26 -13.64 -3.48
C SER A 72 12.91 -13.42 -2.12
N LYS A 73 13.55 -12.27 -1.90
CA LYS A 73 14.26 -11.90 -0.66
C LYS A 73 13.69 -10.66 0.01
N GLY A 74 12.37 -10.59 0.13
CA GLY A 74 11.67 -9.49 0.82
C GLY A 74 10.94 -8.57 -0.15
N LYS A 75 10.86 -7.28 0.18
CA LYS A 75 10.14 -6.28 -0.62
C LYS A 75 11.07 -5.14 -1.05
N GLN A 76 11.00 -4.77 -2.32
CA GLN A 76 11.70 -3.62 -2.89
C GLN A 76 10.74 -2.43 -2.95
N PRO A 77 10.99 -1.32 -2.23
CA PRO A 77 10.19 -0.11 -2.37
C PRO A 77 10.52 0.64 -3.67
N TYR A 78 9.49 1.21 -4.28
CA TYR A 78 9.56 2.11 -5.42
C TYR A 78 8.88 3.42 -5.06
N PHE A 79 9.41 4.53 -5.58
CA PHE A 79 8.74 5.82 -5.57
C PHE A 79 8.13 6.07 -6.96
N ILE A 80 6.85 6.44 -6.99
CA ILE A 80 6.01 6.52 -8.20
C ILE A 80 5.39 7.91 -8.28
N TYR A 81 5.54 8.57 -9.42
CA TYR A 81 5.21 9.98 -9.61
C TYR A 81 4.89 10.28 -11.09
N PHE A 82 4.37 11.48 -11.37
CA PHE A 82 4.19 11.93 -12.76
C PHE A 82 5.55 12.12 -13.44
N PRO A 83 5.66 11.91 -14.77
CA PRO A 83 6.81 12.38 -15.53
C PRO A 83 7.06 13.87 -15.29
N GLN A 84 8.31 14.20 -14.97
CA GLN A 84 8.75 15.57 -14.72
C GLN A 84 9.36 16.16 -16.01
N THR A 85 9.17 17.46 -16.24
CA THR A 85 9.80 18.17 -17.36
C THR A 85 11.29 18.41 -17.07
N LYS A 86 12.13 18.55 -18.10
CA LYS A 86 13.58 18.74 -17.91
C LYS A 86 13.94 20.09 -17.28
N ASP A 87 13.05 21.06 -17.40
CA ASP A 87 13.23 22.41 -16.88
C ASP A 87 12.56 22.60 -15.51
N THR A 88 12.26 21.50 -14.79
CA THR A 88 11.81 21.62 -13.40
C THR A 88 12.91 22.31 -12.58
N THR A 89 12.68 23.56 -12.24
CA THR A 89 13.59 24.36 -11.43
C THR A 89 12.85 24.81 -10.19
N ASP A 90 13.49 24.68 -9.02
CA ASP A 90 12.96 25.18 -7.73
C ASP A 90 12.95 26.71 -7.66
N LYS A 91 12.97 27.40 -8.81
CA LYS A 91 12.93 28.85 -8.87
C LYS A 91 11.49 29.29 -8.73
N GLU A 92 11.22 30.02 -7.67
CA GLU A 92 10.02 30.82 -7.54
C GLU A 92 9.98 31.81 -8.72
N THR A 93 9.17 31.50 -9.73
CA THR A 93 8.81 32.46 -10.76
C THR A 93 7.74 33.38 -10.18
N GLU A 94 8.12 34.60 -9.82
CA GLU A 94 7.17 35.66 -9.48
C GLU A 94 6.42 36.11 -10.74
N GLY A 95 5.09 35.93 -10.77
CA GLY A 95 4.21 36.41 -11.86
C GLY A 95 3.18 35.37 -12.34
N ASP A 96 2.35 35.74 -13.32
CA ASP A 96 1.36 34.87 -13.99
C ASP A 96 2.01 33.82 -14.94
N GLU A 97 3.26 33.43 -14.68
CA GLU A 97 3.94 32.41 -15.47
C GLU A 97 3.48 31.00 -15.08
N GLU A 98 3.39 30.10 -16.07
CA GLU A 98 3.10 28.69 -15.85
C GLU A 98 4.12 28.07 -14.88
N TRP A 99 3.64 27.34 -13.85
CA TRP A 99 4.49 26.72 -12.82
C TRP A 99 5.53 25.78 -13.44
N LYS A 100 6.82 26.08 -13.22
CA LYS A 100 7.96 25.29 -13.71
C LYS A 100 8.59 24.43 -12.62
N GLY A 101 7.96 24.25 -11.47
CA GLY A 101 8.47 23.41 -10.40
C GLY A 101 8.05 21.94 -10.55
N TRP A 102 8.23 21.16 -9.48
CA TRP A 102 7.79 19.76 -9.44
C TRP A 102 6.30 19.63 -9.79
N ARG A 103 5.99 18.70 -10.70
CA ARG A 103 4.61 18.35 -11.07
C ARG A 103 4.05 17.40 -10.02
N LEU A 104 3.24 17.95 -9.13
CA LEU A 104 2.58 17.19 -8.06
C LEU A 104 1.64 16.13 -8.61
N LEU A 105 1.66 14.97 -7.96
CA LEU A 105 0.66 13.92 -8.14
C LEU A 105 -0.68 14.36 -7.56
N THR A 106 -1.73 14.20 -8.36
CA THR A 106 -3.10 14.62 -8.04
C THR A 106 -4.00 13.40 -7.96
N MET A 107 -4.30 12.95 -6.75
CA MET A 107 -5.05 11.72 -6.51
C MET A 107 -6.50 12.04 -6.12
N ALA A 108 -7.46 11.36 -6.74
CA ALA A 108 -8.87 11.50 -6.38
C ALA A 108 -9.13 10.97 -4.97
N GLY A 109 -9.70 11.80 -4.12
CA GLY A 109 -10.10 11.46 -2.77
C GLY A 109 -11.56 11.77 -2.48
N ILE A 110 -12.05 11.16 -1.40
CA ILE A 110 -13.34 11.48 -0.78
C ILE A 110 -13.04 11.97 0.62
N PHE A 111 -13.66 13.07 1.05
CA PHE A 111 -13.52 13.57 2.41
C PHE A 111 -14.85 13.48 3.17
N ASP A 112 -14.78 13.43 4.49
CA ASP A 112 -15.94 13.63 5.36
C ASP A 112 -15.58 14.56 6.53
N CYS A 113 -16.63 15.10 7.15
CA CYS A 113 -16.53 16.03 8.27
C CYS A 113 -17.12 15.33 9.48
N TRP A 114 -16.30 15.10 10.50
CA TRP A 114 -16.71 14.43 11.72
C TRP A 114 -16.72 15.42 12.88
N GLU A 115 -17.87 15.54 13.54
CA GLU A 115 -18.03 16.37 14.73
C GLU A 115 -17.89 15.47 15.97
N PRO A 116 -16.95 15.76 16.90
CA PRO A 116 -16.78 14.98 18.11
C PRO A 116 -18.07 14.98 18.96
N PRO A 117 -18.57 13.80 19.40
CA PRO A 117 -19.78 13.73 20.24
C PRO A 117 -19.67 14.50 21.55
N ALA A 118 -18.48 14.57 22.14
CA ALA A 118 -18.18 15.34 23.35
C ALA A 118 -18.07 16.86 23.11
N GLY A 119 -18.28 17.33 21.88
CA GLY A 119 -17.99 18.70 21.46
C GLY A 119 -16.51 18.90 21.11
N GLY A 120 -16.24 19.91 20.29
CA GLY A 120 -14.89 20.25 19.81
C GLY A 120 -14.90 20.72 18.35
N GLU A 121 -13.70 20.88 17.80
CA GLU A 121 -13.53 21.27 16.40
C GLU A 121 -13.93 20.14 15.45
N THR A 122 -14.57 20.51 14.33
CA THR A 122 -14.89 19.57 13.26
C THR A 122 -13.60 19.03 12.64
N LEU A 123 -13.49 17.71 12.58
CA LEU A 123 -12.36 17.05 11.96
C LEU A 123 -12.66 16.77 10.48
N TYR A 124 -11.80 17.30 9.60
CA TYR A 124 -11.80 16.99 8.18
C TYR A 124 -10.85 15.81 7.93
N THR A 125 -11.39 14.74 7.33
CA THR A 125 -10.62 13.53 7.05
C THR A 125 -10.89 13.02 5.65
N TYR A 126 -9.91 12.37 5.04
CA TYR A 126 -10.02 11.88 3.67
C TYR A 126 -9.54 10.44 3.48
N THR A 127 -10.00 9.85 2.38
CA THR A 127 -9.55 8.56 1.85
C THR A 127 -9.09 8.74 0.40
N ILE A 128 -8.07 8.00 -0.02
CA ILE A 128 -7.61 7.97 -1.41
C ILE A 128 -8.38 6.90 -2.16
N ILE A 129 -8.93 7.23 -3.33
CA ILE A 129 -9.59 6.24 -4.17
C ILE A 129 -8.52 5.40 -4.87
N THR A 130 -8.66 4.08 -4.86
CA THR A 130 -7.75 3.14 -5.53
C THR A 130 -8.46 2.40 -6.66
N VAL A 131 -7.75 2.21 -7.77
CA VAL A 131 -8.16 1.45 -8.95
C VAL A 131 -7.22 0.25 -9.14
N ASP A 132 -7.56 -0.64 -10.08
CA ASP A 132 -6.62 -1.67 -10.50
C ASP A 132 -5.36 -1.03 -11.11
N ALA A 133 -4.21 -1.68 -10.93
CA ALA A 133 -2.96 -1.16 -11.48
C ALA A 133 -2.96 -1.18 -13.02
N SER A 134 -2.33 -0.18 -13.64
CA SER A 134 -2.06 -0.19 -15.07
C SER A 134 -1.00 -1.25 -15.43
N LYS A 135 -0.87 -1.57 -16.73
CA LYS A 135 0.02 -2.65 -17.20
C LYS A 135 1.47 -2.40 -16.81
N ASP A 136 1.91 -1.15 -16.89
CA ASP A 136 3.29 -0.72 -16.65
C ASP A 136 3.74 -0.91 -15.20
N VAL A 137 2.78 -0.90 -14.27
CA VAL A 137 3.01 -1.14 -12.85
C VAL A 137 2.23 -2.36 -12.35
N SER A 138 2.03 -3.36 -13.22
CA SER A 138 1.29 -4.60 -12.88
C SER A 138 1.88 -5.41 -11.73
N PHE A 139 3.11 -5.13 -11.32
CA PHE A 139 3.69 -5.69 -10.08
C PHE A 139 3.02 -5.15 -8.81
N ILE A 140 2.22 -4.08 -8.94
CA ILE A 140 1.37 -3.47 -7.93
C ILE A 140 -0.04 -4.02 -8.10
N HIS A 141 -0.72 -4.35 -7.00
CA HIS A 141 -2.12 -4.80 -7.09
C HIS A 141 -3.09 -3.66 -7.40
N HIS A 142 -2.92 -2.50 -6.73
CA HIS A 142 -3.78 -1.33 -6.86
C HIS A 142 -2.97 -0.05 -6.85
N MET A 143 -3.41 0.94 -7.63
CA MET A 143 -2.82 2.28 -7.65
C MET A 143 -3.83 3.34 -7.23
N PRO A 144 -3.39 4.51 -6.76
CA PRO A 144 -4.29 5.65 -6.60
C PRO A 144 -4.98 5.99 -7.93
N ALA A 145 -6.24 6.42 -7.85
CA ALA A 145 -6.93 7.01 -8.99
C ALA A 145 -6.33 8.40 -9.24
N ILE A 146 -5.49 8.52 -10.25
CA ILE A 146 -4.76 9.76 -10.57
C ILE A 146 -5.59 10.59 -11.55
N LEU A 147 -5.77 11.88 -11.23
CA LEU A 147 -6.45 12.86 -12.05
C LEU A 147 -5.41 13.64 -12.85
N ASP A 148 -5.19 13.22 -14.09
CA ASP A 148 -4.19 13.81 -14.97
C ASP A 148 -4.73 15.07 -15.68
N GLY A 149 -4.19 16.23 -15.30
CA GLY A 149 -4.48 17.52 -15.92
C GLY A 149 -5.63 18.32 -15.28
N ASP A 150 -5.65 19.62 -15.57
CA ASP A 150 -6.57 20.58 -14.94
C ASP A 150 -8.04 20.29 -15.21
N GLU A 151 -8.38 19.74 -16.38
CA GLU A 151 -9.76 19.41 -16.72
C GLU A 151 -10.30 18.27 -15.83
N ALA A 152 -9.50 17.23 -15.60
CA ALA A 152 -9.87 16.11 -14.74
C ALA A 152 -10.01 16.57 -13.28
N ILE A 153 -9.08 17.39 -12.81
CA ILE A 153 -9.11 18.02 -11.48
C ILE A 153 -10.37 18.87 -11.32
N ARG A 154 -10.66 19.76 -12.28
CA ARG A 154 -11.84 20.63 -12.25
C ARG A 154 -13.12 19.80 -12.22
N LYS A 155 -13.29 18.85 -13.14
CA LYS A 155 -14.48 18.00 -13.19
C LYS A 155 -14.67 17.18 -11.92
N TRP A 156 -13.57 16.76 -11.29
CA TRP A 156 -13.63 16.05 -10.02
C TRP A 156 -14.02 16.98 -8.85
N LEU A 157 -13.49 18.19 -8.77
CA LEU A 157 -13.79 19.10 -7.66
C LEU A 157 -15.15 19.78 -7.77
N ASP A 158 -15.61 20.06 -8.99
CA ASP A 158 -16.83 20.80 -9.29
C ASP A 158 -18.10 19.95 -9.05
N PHE A 159 -18.47 19.80 -7.78
CA PHE A 159 -19.62 18.99 -7.37
C PHE A 159 -20.97 19.67 -7.64
N ALA A 160 -20.98 20.98 -7.89
CA ALA A 160 -22.18 21.73 -8.24
C ALA A 160 -22.61 21.41 -9.68
N GLU A 161 -21.66 21.45 -10.62
CA GLU A 161 -21.97 21.25 -12.04
C GLU A 161 -21.72 19.83 -12.54
N VAL A 162 -20.86 19.04 -11.86
CA VAL A 162 -20.54 17.65 -12.24
C VAL A 162 -21.21 16.65 -11.29
N PRO A 163 -22.30 15.98 -11.73
CA PRO A 163 -22.95 14.94 -10.96
C PRO A 163 -22.01 13.79 -10.63
N THR A 164 -22.30 13.08 -9.55
CA THR A 164 -21.47 11.95 -9.08
C THR A 164 -21.27 10.91 -10.19
N GLN A 165 -22.31 10.59 -10.96
CA GLN A 165 -22.27 9.61 -12.04
C GLN A 165 -21.29 9.96 -13.18
N GLU A 166 -21.08 11.25 -13.43
CA GLU A 166 -20.10 11.72 -14.41
C GLU A 166 -18.70 11.77 -13.78
N ALA A 167 -18.58 12.27 -12.55
CA ALA A 167 -17.31 12.36 -11.84
C ALA A 167 -16.63 10.99 -11.67
N VAL A 168 -17.40 9.93 -11.36
CA VAL A 168 -16.83 8.57 -11.18
C VAL A 168 -16.25 7.99 -12.47
N LYS A 169 -16.60 8.51 -13.66
CA LYS A 169 -15.99 8.07 -14.93
C LYS A 169 -14.53 8.51 -15.07
N LEU A 170 -14.10 9.48 -14.28
CA LEU A 170 -12.70 9.92 -14.21
C LEU A 170 -11.82 8.92 -13.42
N ILE A 171 -12.45 8.02 -12.66
CA ILE A 171 -11.76 7.09 -11.75
C ILE A 171 -11.35 5.84 -12.52
N GLN A 172 -10.19 5.91 -13.14
CA GLN A 172 -9.60 4.85 -13.95
C GLN A 172 -8.08 4.77 -13.76
N PRO A 173 -7.44 3.64 -14.09
CA PRO A 173 -5.98 3.53 -14.10
C PRO A 173 -5.37 4.52 -15.11
N THR A 174 -4.16 4.99 -14.82
CA THR A 174 -3.37 5.80 -15.77
C THR A 174 -2.04 5.12 -16.07
N GLU A 175 -1.56 5.32 -17.29
CA GLU A 175 -0.23 4.90 -17.75
C GLU A 175 0.77 6.06 -17.69
N ASN A 176 0.31 7.29 -17.44
CA ASN A 176 1.18 8.48 -17.38
C ASN A 176 1.89 8.59 -16.02
N ILE A 177 2.69 7.58 -15.67
CA ILE A 177 3.47 7.51 -14.45
C ILE A 177 4.86 6.99 -14.74
N VAL A 178 5.81 7.40 -13.91
CA VAL A 178 7.17 6.86 -13.89
C VAL A 178 7.52 6.44 -12.47
N PHE A 179 8.50 5.57 -12.33
CA PHE A 179 8.94 5.07 -11.04
C PHE A 179 10.42 4.71 -11.04
N HIS A 180 11.03 4.76 -9.86
CA HIS A 180 12.38 4.27 -9.63
C HIS A 180 12.49 3.56 -8.27
N PRO A 181 13.39 2.59 -8.12
CA PRO A 181 13.60 1.91 -6.85
C PRO A 181 14.24 2.86 -5.84
N VAL A 182 13.82 2.76 -4.58
CA VAL A 182 14.38 3.53 -3.46
C VAL A 182 14.93 2.61 -2.39
N SER A 183 15.64 3.19 -1.42
CA SER A 183 16.21 2.44 -0.30
C SER A 183 15.11 1.91 0.63
N THR A 184 15.34 0.75 1.27
CA THR A 184 14.50 0.25 2.38
C THR A 184 14.51 1.17 3.60
N PHE A 185 15.33 2.22 3.60
CA PHE A 185 15.29 3.32 4.56
C PHE A 185 13.88 3.91 4.73
N VAL A 186 13.08 3.99 3.66
CA VAL A 186 11.70 4.50 3.71
C VAL A 186 10.74 3.63 4.54
N ASN A 187 11.10 2.38 4.85
CA ASN A 187 10.23 1.47 5.60
C ASN A 187 9.96 1.93 7.04
N ASN A 188 10.83 2.75 7.61
CA ASN A 188 10.63 3.31 8.94
C ASN A 188 9.94 4.67 8.81
N ILE A 189 8.68 4.75 9.26
CA ILE A 189 7.84 5.95 9.17
C ILE A 189 8.41 7.19 9.89
N ARG A 190 9.41 7.01 10.78
CA ARG A 190 10.11 8.12 11.44
C ARG A 190 11.15 8.81 10.55
N ASN A 191 11.51 8.20 9.43
CA ASN A 191 12.48 8.74 8.51
C ASN A 191 11.81 9.75 7.58
N ASN A 192 12.18 11.02 7.72
CA ASN A 192 11.67 12.13 6.92
C ASN A 192 12.83 12.95 6.36
N THR A 193 13.51 12.40 5.37
CA THR A 193 14.67 13.02 4.70
C THR A 193 14.60 12.80 3.19
N PRO A 194 15.33 13.58 2.37
CA PRO A 194 15.37 13.39 0.91
C PRO A 194 15.84 12.00 0.47
N GLU A 195 16.55 11.25 1.33
CA GLU A 195 17.00 9.88 1.03
C GLU A 195 15.83 8.90 0.87
N CYS A 196 14.63 9.22 1.37
CA CYS A 196 13.44 8.38 1.21
C CYS A 196 12.99 8.27 -0.25
N VAL A 197 13.25 9.31 -1.07
CA VAL A 197 12.89 9.35 -2.50
C VAL A 197 14.11 9.27 -3.41
N ALA A 198 15.32 9.17 -2.86
CA ALA A 198 16.53 9.09 -3.67
C ALA A 198 16.59 7.76 -4.45
N PRO A 199 16.82 7.80 -5.77
CA PRO A 199 16.92 6.59 -6.57
C PRO A 199 18.14 5.76 -6.16
N ILE A 200 17.99 4.43 -6.19
CA ILE A 200 19.09 3.49 -5.96
C ILE A 200 19.36 2.62 -7.18
N GLU A 201 20.58 2.10 -7.31
CA GLU A 201 20.88 1.05 -8.27
C GLU A 201 20.58 -0.33 -7.68
N LEU A 202 19.74 -1.11 -8.37
CA LEU A 202 19.45 -2.48 -7.98
C LEU A 202 20.64 -3.39 -8.31
N GLY A 203 21.11 -4.16 -7.34
CA GLY A 203 22.17 -5.16 -7.55
C GLY A 203 23.61 -4.65 -7.37
N ALA A 204 23.81 -3.38 -7.01
CA ALA A 204 25.10 -2.92 -6.50
C ALA A 204 25.40 -3.70 -5.21
N LYS A 205 26.28 -4.70 -5.29
CA LYS A 205 26.84 -5.34 -4.10
C LYS A 205 27.48 -4.23 -3.28
N LYS A 206 26.91 -3.90 -2.11
CA LYS A 206 27.61 -3.08 -1.13
C LYS A 206 28.96 -3.77 -0.88
N GLU A 207 30.03 -3.20 -1.40
CA GLU A 207 31.35 -3.46 -0.85
C GLU A 207 31.27 -3.02 0.60
N VAL A 208 31.16 -3.99 1.49
CA VAL A 208 31.28 -3.75 2.91
C VAL A 208 32.72 -3.28 3.11
N LYS A 209 32.94 -1.95 3.14
CA LYS A 209 34.18 -1.42 3.69
C LYS A 209 34.27 -1.94 5.11
N ALA A 210 35.22 -2.83 5.33
CA ALA A 210 35.43 -3.43 6.64
C ALA A 210 35.78 -2.33 7.64
N THR A 211 34.83 -2.00 8.52
CA THR A 211 35.09 -1.22 9.73
C THR A 211 35.94 -2.08 10.67
N PRO A 212 36.83 -1.52 11.51
CA PRO A 212 37.78 -2.31 12.32
C PRO A 212 37.14 -3.41 13.19
N GLY A 213 35.87 -3.26 13.57
CA GLY A 213 35.12 -4.27 14.32
C GLY A 213 34.79 -5.55 13.53
N ASN A 214 34.64 -5.48 12.20
CA ASN A 214 34.34 -6.66 11.37
C ASN A 214 35.56 -7.55 11.17
N LYS A 215 36.78 -7.02 11.31
CA LYS A 215 38.03 -7.78 11.14
C LYS A 215 38.26 -8.75 12.29
N VAL A 216 37.99 -8.31 13.52
CA VAL A 216 38.12 -9.14 14.74
C VAL A 216 37.13 -10.30 14.74
N MET A 217 35.89 -10.06 14.28
CA MET A 217 34.88 -11.11 14.16
C MET A 217 35.21 -12.13 13.06
N LEU A 218 35.80 -11.67 11.94
CA LEU A 218 36.29 -12.54 10.85
C LEU A 218 37.53 -13.35 11.26
N ASP A 219 38.44 -12.77 12.04
CA ASP A 219 39.63 -13.47 12.54
C ASP A 219 39.27 -14.49 13.63
N TRP A 220 38.28 -14.19 14.49
CA TRP A 220 37.74 -15.14 15.47
C TRP A 220 37.02 -16.33 14.81
N LEU A 221 36.29 -16.10 13.71
CA LEU A 221 35.63 -17.18 12.95
C LEU A 221 36.64 -18.10 12.24
N LYS A 222 37.80 -17.56 11.85
CA LYS A 222 38.89 -18.34 11.26
C LYS A 222 39.66 -19.13 12.31
N SER A 223 39.93 -18.54 13.48
CA SER A 223 40.65 -19.23 14.56
C SER A 223 39.82 -20.36 15.19
N SER A 224 38.50 -20.31 15.09
CA SER A 224 37.60 -21.37 15.58
C SER A 224 37.52 -22.60 14.67
N GLN A 225 38.12 -22.57 13.46
CA GLN A 225 38.25 -23.75 12.59
C GLN A 225 39.59 -24.50 12.72
N GLU A 226 40.60 -23.95 13.43
CA GLU A 226 41.93 -24.58 13.54
C GLU A 226 42.10 -25.51 14.75
N GLY A 227 41.03 -25.82 15.49
CA GLY A 227 41.10 -26.60 16.73
C GLY A 227 40.29 -27.90 16.72
N SER A 228 40.51 -28.82 15.77
CA SER A 228 40.07 -30.22 15.97
C SER A 228 40.93 -31.23 15.18
N PRO A 229 41.32 -32.39 15.75
CA PRO A 229 42.26 -33.31 15.11
C PRO A 229 41.61 -34.13 13.99
N GLN A 230 42.37 -34.33 12.90
CA GLN A 230 42.04 -35.18 11.77
C GLN A 230 41.72 -36.63 12.18
N LYS A 231 40.62 -37.18 11.64
CA LYS A 231 40.42 -38.63 11.51
C LYS A 231 40.26 -38.96 10.02
N LYS A 232 41.08 -39.91 9.55
CA LYS A 232 41.27 -40.31 8.15
C LYS A 232 40.01 -40.89 7.49
N GLU A 233 39.76 -40.37 6.31
CA GLU A 233 39.35 -40.92 4.99
C GLU A 233 38.87 -42.38 4.82
N ASN A 234 37.88 -42.52 3.92
CA ASN A 234 37.41 -43.63 3.05
C ASN A 234 35.87 -43.78 3.18
N ASP A 235 35.02 -43.80 2.15
CA ASP A 235 35.16 -43.92 0.70
C ASP A 235 33.99 -43.18 0.02
N LEU A 236 34.24 -42.61 -1.16
CA LEU A 236 33.23 -42.04 -2.09
C LEU A 236 32.32 -43.14 -2.67
N PRO A 237 31.14 -42.78 -3.24
CA PRO A 237 31.15 -42.48 -4.68
C PRO A 237 30.46 -41.16 -5.05
N LYS A 238 31.08 -40.53 -6.05
CA LYS A 238 30.63 -39.37 -6.81
C LYS A 238 29.35 -39.68 -7.60
N TRP A 239 28.48 -38.68 -7.76
CA TRP A 239 27.53 -38.67 -8.87
C TRP A 239 27.66 -37.39 -9.69
N THR A 240 27.92 -37.58 -10.97
CA THR A 240 28.10 -36.58 -12.02
C THR A 240 26.75 -36.22 -12.65
N SER A 241 26.63 -34.95 -13.05
CA SER A 241 25.57 -34.40 -13.90
C SER A 241 25.51 -35.09 -15.26
N GLN A 242 24.31 -35.38 -15.79
CA GLN A 242 23.89 -35.08 -17.18
C GLN A 242 22.51 -35.67 -17.58
N PHE A 243 21.68 -34.81 -18.21
CA PHE A 243 20.59 -35.06 -19.19
C PHE A 243 19.39 -35.94 -18.77
N ILE A 244 18.15 -35.90 -19.30
CA ILE A 244 17.25 -35.02 -20.09
C ILE A 244 15.86 -35.71 -20.05
N HIS A 245 14.77 -34.93 -20.19
CA HIS A 245 13.39 -35.29 -20.63
C HIS A 245 12.33 -35.88 -19.66
N SER A 246 11.20 -35.16 -19.66
CA SER A 246 9.83 -35.59 -19.33
C SER A 246 9.27 -36.56 -20.39
N PRO A 247 8.16 -37.29 -20.14
CA PRO A 247 6.83 -36.68 -20.35
C PRO A 247 5.71 -37.12 -19.38
N SER A 248 4.63 -36.34 -19.48
CA SER A 248 3.25 -36.47 -18.97
C SER A 248 2.61 -37.85 -18.89
N LEU A 249 1.67 -38.02 -17.94
CA LEU A 249 0.31 -38.50 -18.22
C LEU A 249 -0.65 -38.26 -17.04
N GLU A 250 -1.88 -37.91 -17.41
CA GLU A 250 -3.06 -37.63 -16.59
C GLU A 250 -3.57 -38.88 -15.83
N THR A 251 -4.34 -38.68 -14.75
CA THR A 251 -5.74 -39.15 -14.64
C THR A 251 -6.40 -38.83 -13.28
N SER A 252 -7.56 -38.17 -13.38
CA SER A 252 -8.84 -38.47 -12.70
C SER A 252 -8.94 -38.67 -11.18
N LYS A 253 -9.58 -37.66 -10.55
CA LYS A 253 -10.71 -37.73 -9.58
C LYS A 253 -11.01 -39.09 -8.89
N LYS A 254 -11.10 -39.06 -7.54
CA LYS A 254 -12.33 -39.40 -6.79
C LYS A 254 -12.23 -39.04 -5.30
N THR A 255 -13.38 -38.59 -4.81
CA THR A 255 -13.86 -38.28 -3.45
C THR A 255 -13.81 -39.46 -2.47
N SER A 256 -13.57 -39.17 -1.18
CA SER A 256 -14.44 -39.63 -0.08
C SER A 256 -13.99 -39.07 1.28
N ALA A 257 -14.95 -38.52 2.01
CA ALA A 257 -14.89 -38.28 3.44
C ALA A 257 -15.24 -39.57 4.20
N CYS A 258 -14.50 -39.90 5.26
CA CYS A 258 -14.99 -40.43 6.56
C CYS A 258 -13.76 -40.85 7.40
N VAL A 259 -13.50 -40.17 8.52
CA VAL A 259 -13.81 -40.63 9.90
C VAL A 259 -12.95 -41.83 10.36
N LEU A 260 -11.99 -41.53 11.23
CA LEU A 260 -11.49 -42.46 12.26
C LEU A 260 -11.56 -41.74 13.60
N GLN A 261 -12.57 -42.07 14.40
CA GLN A 261 -12.55 -41.85 15.83
C GLN A 261 -11.81 -43.01 16.52
N GLN A 262 -11.24 -42.70 17.69
CA GLN A 262 -11.58 -43.34 18.97
C GLN A 262 -10.37 -43.88 19.74
N TRP A 263 -10.10 -43.24 20.88
CA TRP A 263 -9.57 -43.91 22.08
C TRP A 263 -10.42 -43.54 23.30
N LEU A 264 -10.58 -44.54 24.16
CA LEU A 264 -11.67 -44.77 25.12
C LEU A 264 -11.49 -44.13 26.50
N GLY A 265 -12.61 -43.94 27.21
CA GLY A 265 -12.63 -43.74 28.66
C GLY A 265 -14.05 -43.58 29.22
N LYS A 266 -14.67 -44.69 29.62
CA LYS A 266 -16.04 -44.86 30.16
C LYS A 266 -16.26 -44.22 31.55
N GLN A 267 -17.54 -44.20 31.93
CA GLN A 267 -18.18 -44.12 33.27
C GLN A 267 -18.77 -42.72 33.53
N GLY A 268 -20.06 -42.49 33.76
CA GLY A 268 -21.24 -43.32 33.96
C GLY A 268 -22.46 -42.40 34.11
N GLN A 269 -23.65 -42.90 33.75
CA GLN A 269 -24.95 -42.23 33.88
C GLN A 269 -25.68 -42.80 35.13
N PRO A 270 -26.73 -42.16 35.71
CA PRO A 270 -28.01 -42.04 35.00
C PRO A 270 -28.89 -40.80 35.26
N ALA A 271 -29.71 -40.54 34.24
CA ALA A 271 -31.14 -40.22 34.25
C ALA A 271 -31.72 -39.02 35.07
N ALA A 272 -32.08 -38.00 34.30
CA ALA A 272 -33.45 -37.50 34.06
C ALA A 272 -34.37 -37.15 35.26
N LYS A 273 -34.83 -35.89 35.27
CA LYS A 273 -36.26 -35.56 35.15
C LYS A 273 -36.48 -34.13 34.68
N LYS A 274 -37.25 -34.00 33.60
CA LYS A 274 -37.97 -32.78 33.21
C LYS A 274 -38.91 -32.36 34.34
N HIS A 275 -39.10 -31.06 34.54
CA HIS A 275 -40.44 -30.51 34.71
C HIS A 275 -40.49 -29.08 34.16
N LYS A 276 -41.53 -28.85 33.34
CA LYS A 276 -42.03 -27.55 32.92
C LYS A 276 -42.61 -26.79 34.13
N ALA A 277 -42.47 -25.48 34.10
CA ALA A 277 -43.61 -24.55 34.11
C ALA A 277 -43.23 -23.38 33.20
#